data_AF-A0A2V7SY65-F1
#
_entry.id   AF-A0A2V7SY65-F1
#
_cell.length_a   1.000
_cell.length_b   1.000
_cell.length_c   1.000
_cell.angle_alpha   90.00
_cell.angle_beta   90.00
_cell.angle_gamma   90.00
#
_symmetry.space_group_name_H-M   'P 1'
#
loop_
_entity.id
_entity.type
_entity.pdbx_description
1 polymer ?
#
loop_
_entity_poly.entity_id
_entity_poly.type
_entity_poly.pdbx_seq_one_letter_code
_entity_poly.pdbx_strand_id
1 'polypeptide(L)'
;MIERRVFALAGVLLALAPAPSAAQAALLPRSQAESLIDAGRWTEAEEMLYAGVRARPRDPIARARLGRYLAEKGALRAGLVLIEEAGEFGLPTTTVRSLATPVRTLLDWRERVASSARDATIPVRPPAGDGALMRFPISRGARGDTLWADLVPRMVASDSASGANPCVGIETIDGAVPSFDVANHVLALHADSRSALGAVGRRYPVLRSDHDVRVLVAPGRVRPLAEALRELTPRWWQLDLPHGWLVVR
;
A
#
# COMPACT_ATOMS: atom_id res chain seq x y z
N MET A 1 -6.37 -9.94 -73.51
CA MET A 1 -7.23 -10.20 -72.33
C MET A 1 -6.44 -11.15 -71.44
N ILE A 2 -5.69 -10.62 -70.47
CA ILE A 2 -4.78 -11.40 -69.61
C ILE A 2 -5.23 -11.12 -68.18
N GLU A 3 -5.83 -12.12 -67.54
CA GLU A 3 -6.39 -11.99 -66.20
C GLU A 3 -5.30 -11.99 -65.11
N ARG A 4 -5.46 -11.05 -64.19
CA ARG A 4 -4.58 -10.76 -63.06
C ARG A 4 -4.95 -11.69 -61.90
N ARG A 5 -4.19 -12.76 -61.67
CA ARG A 5 -4.38 -13.63 -60.50
C ARG A 5 -3.71 -13.00 -59.27
N VAL A 6 -4.54 -12.52 -58.34
CA VAL A 6 -4.15 -12.03 -57.02
C VAL A 6 -3.88 -13.24 -56.13
N PHE A 7 -2.64 -13.42 -55.67
CA PHE A 7 -2.32 -14.34 -54.58
C PHE A 7 -2.59 -13.64 -53.24
N ALA A 8 -3.62 -14.07 -52.52
CA ALA A 8 -3.86 -13.68 -51.13
C ALA A 8 -3.02 -14.59 -50.21
N LEU A 9 -1.95 -14.06 -49.64
CA LEU A 9 -1.24 -14.69 -48.53
C LEU A 9 -2.05 -14.44 -47.24
N ALA A 10 -2.76 -15.47 -46.78
CA ALA A 10 -3.36 -15.46 -45.45
C ALA A 10 -2.26 -15.72 -44.41
N GLY A 11 -1.74 -14.64 -43.81
CA GLY A 11 -0.88 -14.71 -42.65
C GLY A 11 -1.68 -15.13 -41.42
N VAL A 12 -1.40 -16.32 -40.89
CA VAL A 12 -1.88 -16.76 -39.57
C VAL A 12 -1.12 -15.95 -38.52
N LEU A 13 -1.75 -14.92 -37.98
CA LEU A 13 -1.31 -14.25 -36.75
C LEU A 13 -1.59 -15.19 -35.57
N LEU A 14 -0.57 -15.93 -35.14
CA LEU A 14 -0.59 -16.59 -33.85
C LEU A 14 -0.68 -15.50 -32.78
N ALA A 15 -1.85 -15.37 -32.15
CA ALA A 15 -2.01 -14.55 -30.96
C ALA A 15 -1.18 -15.17 -29.83
N LEU A 16 0.02 -14.63 -29.62
CA LEU A 16 0.75 -14.77 -28.37
C LEU A 16 -0.09 -14.11 -27.26
N ALA A 17 -0.97 -14.90 -26.64
CA ALA A 17 -1.56 -14.52 -25.37
C ALA A 17 -0.42 -14.31 -24.38
N PRO A 18 -0.33 -13.16 -23.68
CA PRO A 18 0.64 -13.01 -22.61
C PRO A 18 0.32 -14.06 -21.56
N ALA A 19 1.23 -15.03 -21.39
CA ALA A 19 1.19 -15.90 -20.23
C ALA A 19 1.19 -15.00 -18.99
N PRO A 20 0.28 -15.18 -18.03
CA PRO A 20 0.35 -14.45 -16.77
C PRO A 20 1.75 -14.71 -16.21
N SER A 21 2.50 -13.63 -15.99
CA SER A 21 3.79 -13.73 -15.30
C SER A 21 3.59 -14.57 -14.05
N ALA A 22 4.47 -15.54 -13.82
CA ALA A 22 4.54 -16.32 -12.58
C ALA A 22 5.03 -15.45 -11.39
N ALA A 23 4.59 -14.20 -11.35
CA ALA A 23 4.75 -13.29 -10.22
C ALA A 23 3.59 -13.55 -9.25
N GLN A 24 3.91 -13.61 -7.96
CA GLN A 24 2.98 -13.86 -6.85
C GLN A 24 2.45 -15.30 -6.73
N ALA A 25 3.33 -16.25 -6.40
CA ALA A 25 2.88 -17.37 -5.58
C ALA A 25 2.33 -16.77 -4.27
N ALA A 26 1.02 -16.87 -4.06
CA ALA A 26 0.39 -16.39 -2.84
C ALA A 26 1.06 -17.05 -1.63
N LEU A 27 1.69 -16.24 -0.76
CA LEU A 27 2.44 -16.71 0.42
C LEU A 27 1.58 -17.54 1.38
N LEU A 28 0.26 -17.30 1.35
CA LEU A 28 -0.76 -18.04 2.07
C LEU A 28 -1.85 -18.48 1.07
N PRO A 29 -2.52 -19.62 1.29
CA PRO A 29 -3.66 -20.03 0.47
C PRO A 29 -4.78 -18.99 0.51
N ARG A 30 -5.41 -18.77 -0.66
CA ARG A 30 -6.52 -17.82 -0.81
C ARG A 30 -7.69 -18.21 0.11
N SER A 31 -8.34 -17.21 0.66
CA SER A 31 -9.40 -17.34 1.66
C SER A 31 -10.65 -16.54 1.31
N GLN A 32 -11.76 -16.92 1.93
CA GLN A 32 -12.98 -16.12 1.86
C GLN A 32 -12.78 -14.72 2.44
N ALA A 33 -11.86 -14.54 3.40
CA ALA A 33 -11.59 -13.25 4.03
C ALA A 33 -10.99 -12.26 3.03
N GLU A 34 -10.04 -12.71 2.21
CA GLU A 34 -9.49 -11.91 1.12
C GLU A 34 -10.56 -11.57 0.08
N SER A 35 -11.50 -12.47 -0.19
CA SER A 35 -12.61 -12.18 -1.11
C SER A 35 -13.56 -11.11 -0.54
N LEU A 36 -13.79 -11.11 0.77
CA LEU A 36 -14.55 -10.06 1.46
C LEU A 36 -13.80 -8.72 1.47
N ILE A 37 -12.48 -8.75 1.65
CA ILE A 37 -11.62 -7.56 1.53
C ILE A 37 -11.69 -6.97 0.12
N ASP A 38 -11.55 -7.82 -0.90
CA ASP A 38 -11.66 -7.45 -2.32
C ASP A 38 -13.02 -6.83 -2.64
N ALA A 39 -14.10 -7.35 -2.02
CA ALA A 39 -15.47 -6.86 -2.17
C ALA A 39 -15.79 -5.63 -1.30
N GLY A 40 -14.85 -5.10 -0.51
CA GLY A 40 -15.10 -3.95 0.36
C GLY A 40 -15.86 -4.25 1.65
N ARG A 41 -16.09 -5.53 1.99
CA ARG A 41 -16.86 -6.00 3.16
C ARG A 41 -15.94 -6.22 4.36
N TRP A 42 -15.32 -5.15 4.83
CA TRP A 42 -14.17 -5.23 5.74
C TRP A 42 -14.49 -5.72 7.15
N THR A 43 -15.61 -5.29 7.72
CA THR A 43 -16.04 -5.75 9.06
C THR A 43 -16.24 -7.27 9.09
N GLU A 44 -16.88 -7.80 8.06
CA GLU A 44 -17.11 -9.26 7.95
C GLU A 44 -15.81 -10.02 7.72
N ALA A 45 -14.88 -9.47 6.95
CA ALA A 45 -13.56 -10.06 6.76
C ALA A 45 -12.80 -10.15 8.09
N GLU A 46 -12.82 -9.08 8.88
CA GLU A 46 -12.16 -9.01 10.18
C GLU A 46 -12.76 -10.00 11.17
N GLU A 47 -14.10 -10.02 11.30
CA GLU A 47 -14.81 -10.98 12.15
C GLU A 47 -14.45 -12.42 11.82
N MET A 48 -14.39 -12.75 10.53
CA MET A 48 -14.04 -14.10 10.07
C MET A 48 -12.58 -14.47 10.35
N LEU A 49 -11.64 -13.53 10.20
CA LEU A 49 -10.23 -13.76 10.56
C LEU A 49 -10.07 -14.05 12.06
N TYR A 50 -10.74 -13.26 12.91
CA TYR A 50 -10.76 -13.50 14.35
C TYR A 50 -11.46 -14.80 14.73
N ALA A 51 -12.58 -15.15 14.06
CA ALA A 51 -13.28 -16.40 14.29
C ALA A 51 -12.43 -17.62 13.92
N GLY A 52 -11.67 -17.54 12.81
CA GLY A 52 -10.77 -18.60 12.37
C GLY A 52 -9.68 -18.92 13.40
N VAL A 53 -9.04 -17.88 13.96
CA VAL A 53 -8.04 -18.05 15.03
C VAL A 53 -8.69 -18.53 16.34
N ARG A 54 -9.87 -18.04 16.70
CA ARG A 54 -10.61 -18.51 17.90
C ARG A 54 -10.95 -20.00 17.81
N ALA A 55 -11.39 -20.46 16.64
CA ALA A 55 -11.75 -21.86 16.42
C ALA A 55 -10.53 -22.78 16.46
N ARG A 56 -9.38 -22.33 15.92
CA ARG A 56 -8.13 -23.11 15.88
C ARG A 56 -6.93 -22.23 16.26
N PRO A 57 -6.66 -22.03 17.57
CA PRO A 57 -5.65 -21.07 18.05
C PRO A 57 -4.21 -21.34 17.60
N ARG A 58 -3.91 -22.60 17.28
CA ARG A 58 -2.60 -23.07 16.80
C ARG A 58 -2.59 -23.42 15.31
N ASP A 59 -3.59 -23.01 14.53
CA ASP A 59 -3.51 -23.15 13.07
C ASP A 59 -2.51 -22.12 12.51
N PRO A 60 -1.36 -22.54 11.95
CA PRO A 60 -0.33 -21.63 11.47
C PRO A 60 -0.84 -20.71 10.36
N ILE A 61 -1.71 -21.21 9.47
CA ILE A 61 -2.22 -20.42 8.34
C ILE A 61 -3.21 -19.37 8.84
N ALA A 62 -4.11 -19.74 9.75
CA ALA A 62 -5.05 -18.79 10.33
C ALA A 62 -4.33 -17.69 11.12
N ARG A 63 -3.29 -18.06 11.89
CA ARG A 63 -2.49 -17.12 12.68
C ARG A 63 -1.74 -16.12 11.80
N ALA A 64 -1.04 -16.61 10.77
CA ALA A 64 -0.33 -15.75 9.83
C ALA A 64 -1.27 -14.85 9.03
N ARG A 65 -2.47 -15.33 8.67
CA ARG A 65 -3.45 -14.52 7.93
C ARG A 65 -3.99 -13.36 8.77
N LEU A 66 -4.36 -13.62 10.03
CA LEU A 66 -4.76 -12.54 10.95
C LEU A 66 -3.57 -11.60 11.21
N GLY A 67 -2.36 -12.14 11.38
CA GLY A 67 -1.15 -11.34 11.56
C GLY A 67 -0.88 -10.39 10.39
N ARG A 68 -0.94 -10.90 9.16
CA ARG A 68 -0.82 -10.10 7.94
C ARG A 68 -1.90 -9.02 7.88
N TYR A 69 -3.17 -9.39 8.08
CA TYR A 69 -4.28 -8.44 8.07
C TYR A 69 -4.11 -7.31 9.12
N LEU A 70 -3.66 -7.63 10.33
CA LEU A 70 -3.43 -6.62 11.37
C LEU A 70 -2.24 -5.72 11.03
N ALA A 71 -1.16 -6.27 10.48
CA ALA A 71 -0.03 -5.47 10.00
C ALA A 71 -0.44 -4.53 8.86
N GLU A 72 -1.22 -5.07 7.91
CA GLU A 72 -1.87 -4.34 6.81
C GLU A 72 -2.77 -3.20 7.34
N LYS A 73 -3.54 -3.42 8.41
CA LYS A 73 -4.35 -2.40 9.09
C LYS A 73 -3.54 -1.39 9.92
N GLY A 74 -2.20 -1.51 9.96
CA GLY A 74 -1.32 -0.60 10.72
C GLY A 74 -0.99 -1.05 12.14
N ALA A 75 -1.58 -2.15 12.63
CA ALA A 75 -1.25 -2.78 13.91
C ALA A 75 0.02 -3.65 13.79
N LEU A 76 1.12 -3.04 13.33
CA LEU A 76 2.37 -3.71 12.93
C LEU A 76 2.94 -4.66 14.01
N ARG A 77 3.01 -4.22 15.28
CA ARG A 77 3.56 -5.05 16.37
C ARG A 77 2.71 -6.29 16.62
N ALA A 78 1.39 -6.12 16.71
CA ALA A 78 0.46 -7.24 16.89
C ALA A 78 0.52 -8.19 15.68
N GLY A 79 0.53 -7.63 14.46
CA GLY A 79 0.64 -8.40 13.24
C GLY A 79 1.93 -9.22 13.15
N LEU A 80 3.07 -8.63 13.51
CA LEU A 80 4.36 -9.32 13.55
C LEU A 80 4.35 -10.50 14.52
N VAL A 81 3.87 -10.29 15.75
CA VAL A 81 3.79 -11.35 16.76
C VAL A 81 2.99 -12.55 16.23
N LEU A 82 1.84 -12.30 15.61
CA LEU A 82 1.00 -13.37 15.05
C LEU A 82 1.68 -14.11 13.88
N ILE A 83 2.47 -13.42 13.06
CA ILE A 83 3.25 -14.04 11.98
C ILE A 83 4.39 -14.91 12.55
N GLU A 84 5.05 -14.45 13.61
CA GLU A 84 6.13 -15.20 14.28
C GLU A 84 5.56 -16.45 14.97
N GLU A 85 4.45 -16.33 15.70
CA GLU A 85 3.74 -17.46 16.30
C GLU A 85 3.28 -18.48 15.25
N ALA A 86 2.91 -18.04 14.05
CA ALA A 86 2.58 -18.96 12.96
C ALA A 86 3.78 -19.87 12.60
N GLY A 87 5.01 -19.35 12.66
CA GLY A 87 6.23 -20.13 12.50
C GLY A 87 6.38 -21.19 13.59
N GLU A 88 6.16 -20.81 14.85
CA GLU A 88 6.14 -21.74 15.99
C GLU A 88 5.06 -22.84 15.85
N PHE A 89 3.97 -22.55 15.15
CA PHE A 89 2.90 -23.51 14.86
C PHE A 89 3.10 -24.30 13.56
N GLY A 90 4.27 -24.19 12.93
CA GLY A 90 4.66 -25.01 11.78
C GLY A 90 4.50 -24.35 10.41
N LEU A 91 4.31 -23.03 10.34
CA LEU A 91 4.43 -22.31 9.06
C LEU A 91 5.90 -22.35 8.58
N PRO A 92 6.16 -22.62 7.28
CA PRO A 92 7.53 -22.67 6.77
C PRO A 92 8.31 -21.39 7.05
N THR A 93 9.56 -21.51 7.50
CA THR A 93 10.43 -20.37 7.85
C THR A 93 10.61 -19.38 6.71
N THR A 94 10.60 -19.86 5.46
CA THR A 94 10.66 -19.01 4.26
C THR A 94 9.42 -18.12 4.16
N THR A 95 8.22 -18.68 4.33
CA THR A 95 6.96 -17.93 4.36
C THR A 95 6.91 -16.94 5.52
N VAL A 96 7.30 -17.37 6.72
CA VAL A 96 7.37 -16.49 7.91
C VAL A 96 8.29 -15.30 7.63
N ARG A 97 9.49 -15.55 7.06
CA ARG A 97 10.43 -14.49 6.71
C ARG A 97 9.83 -13.51 5.68
N SER A 98 9.23 -14.03 4.61
CA SER A 98 8.59 -13.20 3.59
C SER A 98 7.48 -12.31 4.15
N LEU A 99 6.71 -12.80 5.13
CA LEU A 99 5.66 -12.03 5.80
C LEU A 99 6.20 -11.05 6.86
N ALA A 100 7.18 -11.48 7.66
CA ALA A 100 7.67 -10.71 8.81
C ALA A 100 8.68 -9.62 8.45
N THR A 101 9.52 -9.85 7.43
CA THR A 101 10.57 -8.89 7.05
C THR A 101 10.00 -7.51 6.72
N PRO A 102 8.96 -7.36 5.88
CA PRO A 102 8.35 -6.05 5.62
C PRO A 102 7.85 -5.37 6.90
N VAL A 103 7.19 -6.13 7.79
CA VAL A 103 6.65 -5.59 9.05
C VAL A 103 7.75 -5.12 9.99
N ARG A 104 8.85 -5.88 10.12
CA ARG A 104 10.02 -5.50 10.93
C ARG A 104 10.70 -4.25 10.37
N THR A 105 10.92 -4.20 9.06
CA THR A 105 11.50 -3.02 8.40
C THR A 105 10.68 -1.76 8.69
N LEU A 106 9.35 -1.87 8.64
CA LEU A 106 8.45 -0.77 8.98
C LEU A 106 8.53 -0.35 10.46
N LEU A 107 8.60 -1.32 11.38
CA LEU A 107 8.76 -1.04 12.81
C LEU A 107 10.08 -0.34 13.12
N ASP A 108 11.20 -0.84 12.59
CA ASP A 108 12.52 -0.27 12.79
C ASP A 108 12.61 1.15 12.22
N TRP A 109 12.01 1.35 11.05
CA TRP A 109 11.96 2.67 10.43
C TRP A 109 11.08 3.64 11.21
N ARG A 110 9.91 3.21 11.71
CA ARG A 110 9.04 4.02 12.58
C ARG A 110 9.73 4.45 13.86
N GLU A 111 10.48 3.54 14.49
CA GLU A 111 11.23 3.84 15.70
C GLU A 111 12.28 4.93 15.43
N ARG A 112 13.01 4.83 14.31
CA ARG A 112 13.97 5.86 13.90
C ARG A 112 13.30 7.20 13.62
N VAL A 113 12.19 7.22 12.89
CA VAL A 113 11.47 8.47 12.61
C VAL A 113 10.92 9.09 13.88
N ALA A 114 10.23 8.32 14.73
CA ALA A 114 9.71 8.79 16.01
C ALA A 114 10.80 9.41 16.89
N SER A 115 12.00 8.81 16.92
CA SER A 115 13.15 9.35 17.65
C SER A 115 13.70 10.67 17.09
N SER A 116 13.33 11.03 15.86
CA SER A 116 13.80 12.21 15.13
C SER A 116 12.72 13.27 14.86
N ALA A 117 11.46 13.00 15.22
CA ALA A 117 10.31 13.67 14.63
C ALA A 117 10.09 15.08 15.20
N ARG A 118 10.21 16.08 14.31
CA ARG A 118 9.56 17.39 14.41
C ARG A 118 8.65 17.52 13.20
N ASP A 119 7.59 18.32 13.33
CA ASP A 119 6.77 18.65 12.16
C ASP A 119 7.63 19.26 11.07
N ALA A 120 7.42 18.81 9.84
CA ALA A 120 8.16 19.27 8.68
C ALA A 120 7.20 19.67 7.56
N THR A 121 7.60 20.69 6.80
CA THR A 121 6.86 21.14 5.62
C THR A 121 7.78 21.07 4.42
N ILE A 122 7.30 20.43 3.35
CA ILE A 122 8.08 20.13 2.15
C ILE A 122 7.30 20.67 0.94
N PRO A 123 7.90 21.53 0.10
CA PRO A 123 7.31 21.91 -1.17
C PRO A 123 7.34 20.71 -2.13
N VAL A 124 6.21 20.44 -2.77
CA VAL A 124 6.07 19.31 -3.71
C VAL A 124 5.63 19.77 -5.09
N ARG A 125 5.61 18.85 -6.05
CA ARG A 125 5.20 19.10 -7.45
C ARG A 125 4.12 18.10 -7.87
N PRO A 126 3.40 18.37 -8.97
CA PRO A 126 2.52 17.39 -9.57
C PRO A 126 3.25 16.06 -9.86
N PRO A 127 2.56 14.90 -9.72
CA PRO A 127 3.10 13.58 -10.04
C PRO A 127 3.53 13.49 -11.51
N ALA A 128 4.54 12.68 -11.83
CA ALA A 128 4.93 12.44 -13.22
C ALA A 128 4.07 11.37 -13.92
N GLY A 129 3.36 10.53 -13.16
CA GLY A 129 2.49 9.48 -13.68
C GLY A 129 1.21 9.29 -12.87
N ASP A 130 0.20 8.69 -13.49
CA ASP A 130 -1.19 8.62 -12.99
C ASP A 130 -1.39 7.80 -11.70
N GLY A 131 -0.38 7.01 -11.31
CA GLY A 131 -0.38 6.20 -10.08
C GLY A 131 0.29 6.86 -8.89
N ALA A 132 0.89 8.05 -9.07
CA ALA A 132 1.57 8.78 -8.01
C ALA A 132 0.67 9.87 -7.41
N LEU A 133 0.89 10.17 -6.14
CA LEU A 133 0.15 11.18 -5.40
C LEU A 133 0.75 12.58 -5.65
N MET A 134 2.08 12.68 -5.63
CA MET A 134 2.84 13.92 -5.79
C MET A 134 4.33 13.61 -6.00
N ARG A 135 5.13 14.60 -6.41
CA ARG A 135 6.60 14.53 -6.43
C ARG A 135 7.20 15.32 -5.29
N PHE A 136 8.17 14.76 -4.58
CA PHE A 136 8.86 15.45 -3.49
C PHE A 136 10.38 15.38 -3.64
N PRO A 137 11.12 16.37 -3.11
CA PRO A 137 12.57 16.37 -3.15
C PRO A 137 13.14 15.33 -2.17
N ILE A 138 14.11 14.56 -2.64
CA ILE A 138 14.93 13.65 -1.83
C ILE A 138 16.41 14.01 -1.98
N SER A 139 17.12 14.07 -0.86
CA SER A 139 18.56 14.34 -0.85
C SER A 139 19.34 13.06 -1.15
N ARG A 140 20.19 13.09 -2.18
CA ARG A 140 21.04 11.94 -2.55
C ARG A 140 22.51 12.21 -2.19
N GLY A 141 23.07 11.38 -1.32
CA GLY A 141 24.51 11.34 -1.02
C GLY A 141 25.05 12.58 -0.28
N ALA A 142 26.38 12.59 -0.07
CA ALA A 142 27.07 13.63 0.70
C ALA A 142 27.19 15.00 -0.01
N ARG A 143 26.94 15.06 -1.33
CA ARG A 143 27.09 16.28 -2.13
C ARG A 143 25.81 17.15 -2.23
N GLY A 144 24.69 16.71 -1.65
CA GLY A 144 23.46 17.51 -1.61
C GLY A 144 22.67 17.55 -2.93
N ASP A 145 22.90 16.62 -3.85
CA ASP A 145 22.12 16.53 -5.09
C ASP A 145 20.65 16.21 -4.74
N THR A 146 19.74 17.10 -5.17
CA THR A 146 18.29 16.93 -4.94
C THR A 146 17.66 16.22 -6.12
N LEU A 147 17.11 15.03 -5.88
CA LEU A 147 16.34 14.26 -6.86
C LEU A 147 14.84 14.41 -6.57
N TRP A 148 14.01 14.34 -7.61
CA TRP A 148 12.55 14.38 -7.46
C TRP A 148 11.96 12.98 -7.64
N ALA A 149 11.37 12.44 -6.58
CA ALA A 149 10.74 11.13 -6.58
C ALA A 149 9.22 11.24 -6.52
N ASP A 150 8.53 10.32 -7.19
CA ASP A 150 7.08 10.18 -7.09
C ASP A 150 6.70 9.45 -5.80
N LEU A 151 5.85 10.04 -4.97
CA LEU A 151 5.22 9.35 -3.84
C LEU A 151 4.07 8.48 -4.34
N VAL A 152 4.13 7.18 -4.07
CA VAL A 152 3.12 6.19 -4.49
C VAL A 152 2.43 5.58 -3.27
N PRO A 153 1.15 5.18 -3.40
CA PRO A 153 0.37 4.60 -2.29
C PRO A 153 0.74 3.15 -1.96
N ARG A 154 1.79 2.59 -2.57
CA ARG A 154 2.21 1.19 -2.41
C ARG A 154 3.50 1.06 -1.64
N MET A 155 3.75 -0.14 -1.10
CA MET A 155 5.01 -0.48 -0.46
C MET A 155 6.18 -0.48 -1.46
N VAL A 156 7.34 0.06 -1.06
CA VAL A 156 8.59 0.01 -1.83
C VAL A 156 9.20 -1.37 -1.74
N ALA A 157 9.32 -2.04 -2.89
CA ALA A 157 10.22 -3.17 -3.08
C ALA A 157 11.51 -2.71 -3.80
N SER A 158 12.53 -3.57 -3.81
CA SER A 158 13.87 -3.28 -4.34
C SER A 158 13.89 -2.90 -5.84
N ASP A 159 12.84 -3.21 -6.59
CA ASP A 159 12.65 -2.88 -7.99
C ASP A 159 12.17 -1.44 -8.22
N SER A 160 11.51 -0.83 -7.23
CA SER A 160 11.01 0.55 -7.30
C SER A 160 12.12 1.59 -7.10
N ALA A 161 13.24 1.19 -6.49
CA ALA A 161 14.38 2.07 -6.20
C ALA A 161 15.44 2.14 -7.33
N SER A 162 15.43 1.22 -8.30
CA SER A 162 16.45 1.11 -9.35
C SER A 162 16.05 1.68 -10.72
N GLY A 163 14.80 2.15 -10.88
CA GLY A 163 14.29 2.72 -12.14
C GLY A 163 14.82 4.12 -12.47
N ALA A 164 14.64 4.54 -13.73
CA ALA A 164 15.02 5.88 -14.23
C ALA A 164 14.27 7.03 -13.53
N ASN A 165 13.06 6.77 -13.02
CA ASN A 165 12.31 7.66 -12.13
C ASN A 165 12.11 6.93 -10.80
N PRO A 166 12.73 7.38 -9.70
CA PRO A 166 12.53 6.76 -8.40
C PRO A 166 11.10 6.99 -7.92
N CYS A 167 10.42 5.92 -7.53
CA CYS A 167 9.16 5.99 -6.81
C CYS A 167 9.38 5.59 -5.37
N VAL A 168 8.69 6.28 -4.48
CA VAL A 168 8.82 6.13 -3.05
C VAL A 168 7.45 5.87 -2.48
N GLY A 169 7.32 4.81 -1.69
CA GLY A 169 6.07 4.38 -1.09
C GLY A 169 5.70 5.25 0.10
N ILE A 170 4.40 5.36 0.36
CA ILE A 170 3.89 6.17 1.48
C ILE A 170 4.40 5.70 2.84
N GLU A 171 4.91 4.48 2.93
CA GLU A 171 5.53 3.96 4.12
C GLU A 171 6.93 4.52 4.40
N THR A 172 7.61 5.08 3.41
CA THR A 172 8.89 5.78 3.66
C THR A 172 8.65 7.17 4.26
N ILE A 173 7.40 7.58 4.42
CA ILE A 173 6.99 8.76 5.18
C ILE A 173 6.08 8.37 6.35
N ASP A 174 5.98 7.06 6.68
CA ASP A 174 5.22 6.55 7.83
C ASP A 174 5.73 7.20 9.14
N GLY A 175 5.11 7.01 10.29
CA GLY A 175 5.60 7.66 11.53
C GLY A 175 5.52 9.20 11.56
N ALA A 176 5.22 9.84 10.43
CA ALA A 176 4.50 11.09 10.35
C ALA A 176 3.10 10.82 9.77
N VAL A 177 2.15 11.70 10.07
CA VAL A 177 0.84 11.69 9.43
C VAL A 177 0.90 12.70 8.28
N PRO A 178 1.01 12.28 7.01
CA PRO A 178 1.12 13.21 5.91
C PRO A 178 -0.21 13.93 5.67
N SER A 179 -0.13 15.25 5.54
CA SER A 179 -1.22 16.06 4.98
C SER A 179 -0.74 16.84 3.78
N PHE A 180 -1.58 16.91 2.76
CA PHE A 180 -1.27 17.60 1.52
C PHE A 180 -2.28 18.71 1.26
N ASP A 181 -1.75 19.92 1.13
CA ASP A 181 -2.47 21.07 0.59
C ASP A 181 -2.32 21.05 -0.94
N VAL A 182 -3.41 20.69 -1.62
CA VAL A 182 -3.43 20.53 -3.07
C VAL A 182 -3.32 21.89 -3.76
N ALA A 183 -3.89 22.94 -3.16
CA ALA A 183 -3.89 24.28 -3.74
C ALA A 183 -2.49 24.92 -3.70
N ASN A 184 -1.76 24.71 -2.60
CA ASN A 184 -0.45 25.31 -2.40
C ASN A 184 0.71 24.38 -2.77
N HIS A 185 0.45 23.12 -3.13
CA HIS A 185 1.46 22.09 -3.37
C HIS A 185 2.44 21.92 -2.19
N VAL A 186 1.88 21.81 -0.98
CA VAL A 186 2.64 21.68 0.26
C VAL A 186 2.30 20.37 0.97
N LEU A 187 3.32 19.55 1.20
CA LEU A 187 3.23 18.36 2.06
C LEU A 187 3.69 18.72 3.47
N ALA A 188 2.83 18.56 4.45
CA ALA A 188 3.19 18.60 5.86
C ALA A 188 3.28 17.18 6.41
N LEU A 189 4.38 16.88 7.10
CA LEU A 189 4.62 15.64 7.80
C LEU A 189 4.47 15.93 9.30
N HIS A 190 3.35 15.49 9.88
CA HIS A 190 3.05 15.70 11.30
C HIS A 190 3.68 14.62 12.15
N ALA A 191 4.54 15.00 13.10
CA ALA A 191 5.19 14.08 14.04
C ALA A 191 4.19 13.45 15.01
N ASP A 192 3.13 14.17 15.37
CA ASP A 192 2.05 13.62 16.19
C ASP A 192 1.18 12.66 15.36
N SER A 193 1.28 11.37 15.71
CA SER A 193 0.43 10.29 15.20
C SER A 193 -1.07 10.55 15.36
N ARG A 194 -1.50 11.44 16.27
CA ARG A 194 -2.90 11.79 16.51
C ARG A 194 -3.36 13.06 15.79
N SER A 195 -2.49 13.71 15.03
CA SER A 195 -2.81 14.98 14.34
C SER A 195 -4.08 14.91 13.48
N ALA A 196 -4.37 13.76 12.86
CA ALA A 196 -5.59 13.58 12.06
C ALA A 196 -6.88 13.43 12.90
N LEU A 197 -6.78 13.03 14.17
CA LEU A 197 -7.94 12.97 15.06
C LEU A 197 -8.52 14.37 15.29
N GLY A 198 -7.65 15.38 15.37
CA GLY A 198 -8.03 16.80 15.46
C GLY A 198 -8.37 17.45 14.12
N ALA A 199 -8.09 16.81 12.99
CA ALA A 199 -8.35 17.39 11.67
C ALA A 199 -9.86 17.51 11.40
N VAL A 200 -10.25 18.65 10.86
CA VAL A 200 -11.63 18.91 10.40
C VAL A 200 -11.77 18.40 8.97
N GLY A 201 -12.82 17.64 8.68
CA GLY A 201 -13.09 17.13 7.34
C GLY A 201 -13.94 15.86 7.33
N ARG A 202 -14.29 15.42 6.12
CA ARG A 202 -14.97 14.13 5.92
C ARG A 202 -13.96 13.00 6.06
N ARG A 203 -14.34 11.92 6.74
CA ARG A 203 -13.48 10.77 7.03
C ARG A 203 -13.89 9.58 6.19
N TYR A 204 -12.90 8.94 5.57
CA TYR A 204 -13.06 7.71 4.81
C TYR A 204 -12.19 6.61 5.43
N PRO A 205 -12.75 5.43 5.70
CA PRO A 205 -11.96 4.28 6.14
C PRO A 205 -10.88 3.91 5.11
N VAL A 206 -9.68 3.61 5.61
CA VAL A 206 -8.53 3.23 4.81
C VAL A 206 -8.05 1.85 5.22
N LEU A 207 -7.71 1.04 4.23
CA LEU A 207 -7.00 -0.22 4.41
C LEU A 207 -5.68 -0.14 3.64
N ARG A 208 -4.59 -0.49 4.30
CA ARG A 208 -3.30 -0.69 3.64
C ARG A 208 -3.13 -2.17 3.34
N SER A 209 -2.54 -2.48 2.20
CA SER A 209 -2.12 -3.82 1.78
C SER A 209 -0.62 -3.84 1.49
N ASP A 210 -0.08 -4.99 1.15
CA ASP A 210 1.29 -5.14 0.65
C ASP A 210 1.53 -4.40 -0.68
N HIS A 211 0.47 -4.18 -1.47
CA HIS A 211 0.58 -3.62 -2.81
C HIS A 211 -0.01 -2.22 -2.99
N ASP A 212 -0.86 -1.74 -2.08
CA ASP A 212 -1.52 -0.43 -2.21
C ASP A 212 -2.22 0.03 -0.91
N VAL A 213 -2.58 1.31 -0.85
CA VAL A 213 -3.52 1.89 0.11
C VAL A 213 -4.87 2.07 -0.57
N ARG A 214 -5.92 1.53 0.04
CA ARG A 214 -7.29 1.55 -0.47
C ARG A 214 -8.22 2.34 0.44
N VAL A 215 -9.19 3.03 -0.16
CA VAL A 215 -10.15 3.91 0.50
C VAL A 215 -11.57 3.41 0.22
N LEU A 216 -12.37 3.25 1.27
CA LEU A 216 -13.80 2.98 1.13
C LEU A 216 -14.54 4.30 0.90
N VAL A 217 -14.79 4.65 -0.36
CA VAL A 217 -15.43 5.93 -0.74
C VAL A 217 -16.96 5.90 -0.57
N ALA A 218 -17.57 4.72 -0.60
CA ALA A 218 -18.98 4.47 -0.31
C ALA A 218 -19.17 2.98 0.06
N PRO A 219 -20.31 2.58 0.66
CA PRO A 219 -20.59 1.16 0.93
C PRO A 219 -20.40 0.29 -0.33
N GLY A 220 -19.54 -0.73 -0.23
CA GLY A 220 -19.20 -1.63 -1.35
C GLY A 220 -18.34 -1.00 -2.45
N ARG A 221 -17.89 0.25 -2.31
CA ARG A 221 -17.06 0.94 -3.31
C ARG A 221 -15.70 1.31 -2.72
N VAL A 222 -14.71 0.52 -3.11
CA VAL A 222 -13.31 0.68 -2.70
C VAL A 222 -12.47 1.14 -3.88
N ARG A 223 -11.57 2.09 -3.65
CA ARG A 223 -10.65 2.65 -4.65
C ARG A 223 -9.21 2.66 -4.13
N PRO A 224 -8.19 2.46 -4.98
CA PRO A 224 -6.83 2.90 -4.71
C PRO A 224 -6.80 4.34 -4.22
N LEU A 225 -5.88 4.70 -3.32
CA LEU A 225 -5.81 6.05 -2.74
C LEU A 225 -5.69 7.13 -3.82
N ALA A 226 -4.87 6.90 -4.85
CA ALA A 226 -4.73 7.83 -5.96
C ALA A 226 -6.06 8.02 -6.73
N GLU A 227 -6.80 6.94 -6.97
CA GLU A 227 -8.13 7.00 -7.60
C GLU A 227 -9.16 7.67 -6.71
N ALA A 228 -9.16 7.38 -5.41
CA ALA A 228 -10.06 7.97 -4.43
C ALA A 228 -9.86 9.49 -4.37
N LEU A 229 -8.62 9.97 -4.33
CA LEU A 229 -8.32 11.40 -4.33
C LEU A 229 -8.73 12.06 -5.66
N ARG A 230 -8.59 11.38 -6.79
CA ARG A 230 -9.10 11.85 -8.09
C ARG A 230 -10.64 11.93 -8.13
N GLU A 231 -11.34 10.95 -7.54
CA GLU A 231 -12.80 10.93 -7.45
C GLU A 231 -13.33 12.01 -6.49
N LEU A 232 -12.68 12.18 -5.34
CA LEU A 232 -13.09 13.10 -4.29
C LEU A 232 -12.69 14.55 -4.57
N THR A 233 -11.67 14.78 -5.41
CA THR A 233 -11.14 16.11 -5.77
C THR A 233 -10.91 17.05 -4.57
N PRO A 234 -10.31 16.57 -3.46
CA PRO A 234 -10.18 17.39 -2.27
C PRO A 234 -9.20 18.55 -2.50
N ARG A 235 -9.44 19.69 -1.86
CA ARG A 235 -8.47 20.79 -1.81
C ARG A 235 -7.37 20.51 -0.78
N TRP A 236 -7.66 19.65 0.18
CA TRP A 236 -6.71 19.20 1.17
C TRP A 236 -7.05 17.78 1.64
N TRP A 237 -6.02 16.98 1.94
CA TRP A 237 -6.22 15.68 2.56
C TRP A 237 -5.15 15.37 3.60
N GLN A 238 -5.47 14.50 4.55
CA GLN A 238 -4.53 13.95 5.52
C GLN A 238 -4.76 12.46 5.67
N LEU A 239 -3.68 11.69 5.55
CA LEU A 239 -3.71 10.24 5.61
C LEU A 239 -3.16 9.75 6.94
N ASP A 240 -4.03 9.23 7.76
CA ASP A 240 -3.73 8.56 9.02
C ASP A 240 -3.76 7.05 8.81
N LEU A 241 -2.64 6.53 8.29
CA LEU A 241 -2.46 5.09 8.14
C LEU A 241 -2.50 4.35 9.49
N PRO A 242 -1.89 4.85 10.59
CA PRO A 242 -1.94 4.18 11.89
C PRO A 242 -3.36 3.93 12.42
N HIS A 243 -4.30 4.86 12.20
CA HIS A 243 -5.68 4.72 12.66
C HIS A 243 -6.69 4.35 11.56
N GLY A 244 -6.21 4.18 10.32
CA GLY A 244 -7.03 3.73 9.19
C GLY A 244 -8.00 4.78 8.64
N TRP A 245 -7.59 6.05 8.58
CA TRP A 245 -8.43 7.15 8.12
C TRP A 245 -7.78 8.00 7.02
N LEU A 246 -8.58 8.36 6.03
CA LEU A 246 -8.32 9.49 5.13
C LEU A 246 -9.29 10.61 5.51
N VAL A 247 -8.74 11.76 5.90
CA VAL A 247 -9.52 12.98 6.16
C VAL A 247 -9.39 13.89 4.96
N VAL A 248 -10.51 14.39 4.41
CA VAL A 248 -10.50 15.29 3.26
C VAL A 248 -11.34 16.54 3.48
N ARG A 249 -10.95 17.62 2.81
CA ARG A 249 -11.64 18.90 2.73
C ARG A 249 -11.71 19.41 1.30
#